data_AF-A0A497NA47-F1
#
_entry.id   AF-A0A497NA47-F1
#
_cell.length_a   1.000
_cell.length_b   1.000
_cell.length_c   1.000
_cell.angle_alpha   90.00
_cell.angle_beta   90.00
_cell.angle_gamma   90.00
#
_symmetry.space_group_name_H-M   'P 1'
#
loop_
_entity.id
_entity.type
_entity.pdbx_description
1 polymer ?
#
loop_
_entity_poly.entity_id
_entity_poly.type
_entity_poly.pdbx_seq_one_letter_code
_entity_poly.pdbx_strand_id
1 'polypeptide(L)'
;MTQRFYIEGPHKFRLVTINILAANDDELQQISQDMGLALNCDEMKEIKAYFSRRNRNPTDVELQTFGQTWSEHCYHKIFKGSIVAPDGSLIVDGLLKSYIVEATKTLNLPWCFSVFEDNAGIVEFDKGFGVAIKVETHNH
;
A
#
# COMPACT_ATOMS: atom_id res chain seq x y z
N MET A 1 -18.24 8.22 -32.52
CA MET A 1 -18.89 9.51 -32.23
C MET A 1 -18.89 9.78 -30.72
N THR A 2 -17.71 10.06 -30.13
CA THR A 2 -17.50 10.27 -28.67
C THR A 2 -16.72 11.55 -28.39
N GLN A 3 -16.67 12.46 -29.37
CA GLN A 3 -15.81 13.64 -29.37
C GLN A 3 -16.33 14.79 -28.49
N ARG A 4 -17.47 14.63 -27.79
CA ARG A 4 -18.09 15.71 -27.00
C ARG A 4 -17.44 15.95 -25.64
N PHE A 5 -16.66 15.02 -25.11
CA PHE A 5 -16.11 15.11 -23.75
C PHE A 5 -14.57 15.16 -23.68
N TYR A 6 -13.87 14.88 -24.78
CA TYR A 6 -12.41 14.76 -24.77
C TYR A 6 -11.78 15.57 -25.91
N ILE A 7 -10.72 16.31 -25.56
CA ILE A 7 -9.85 16.99 -26.51
C ILE A 7 -8.55 16.20 -26.54
N GLU A 8 -8.19 15.66 -27.70
CA GLU A 8 -6.91 14.95 -27.86
C GLU A 8 -5.76 15.96 -27.88
N GLY A 9 -4.79 15.78 -26.98
CA GLY A 9 -3.54 16.54 -27.00
C GLY A 9 -2.61 16.07 -28.12
N PRO A 10 -1.55 16.84 -28.42
CA PRO A 10 -0.59 16.50 -29.49
C PRO A 10 0.26 15.27 -29.17
N HIS A 11 0.33 14.85 -27.89
CA HIS A 11 1.12 13.71 -27.47
C HIS A 11 0.32 12.40 -27.56
N LYS A 12 0.87 11.41 -28.28
CA LYS A 12 0.35 10.05 -28.29
C LYS A 12 0.90 9.27 -27.11
N PHE A 13 0.00 8.80 -26.25
CA PHE A 13 0.32 7.90 -25.15
C PHE A 13 0.94 6.60 -25.68
N ARG A 14 2.06 6.18 -25.10
CA ARG A 14 2.71 4.90 -25.38
C ARG A 14 2.41 3.94 -24.24
N LEU A 15 1.60 2.92 -24.53
CA LEU A 15 1.35 1.82 -23.61
C LEU A 15 2.44 0.75 -23.76
N VAL A 16 3.09 0.34 -22.67
CA VAL A 16 4.06 -0.75 -22.68
C VAL A 16 3.50 -1.96 -21.92
N THR A 17 3.71 -3.16 -22.46
CA THR A 17 3.41 -4.43 -21.78
C THR A 17 4.70 -5.05 -21.27
N ILE A 18 4.74 -5.43 -20.00
CA ILE A 18 5.94 -5.91 -19.32
C ILE A 18 5.93 -7.43 -19.24
N ASN A 19 6.95 -8.09 -19.78
CA ASN A 19 6.96 -9.54 -19.95
C ASN A 19 7.32 -10.33 -18.67
N ILE A 20 6.54 -10.17 -17.60
CA ILE A 20 6.80 -10.84 -16.31
C ILE A 20 6.46 -12.34 -16.33
N LEU A 21 5.58 -12.79 -17.24
CA LEU A 21 5.19 -14.20 -17.30
C LEU A 21 6.35 -15.11 -17.73
N ALA A 22 7.18 -14.63 -18.65
CA ALA A 22 8.37 -15.35 -19.11
C ALA A 22 9.60 -15.14 -18.20
N ALA A 23 9.57 -14.12 -17.33
CA ALA A 23 10.70 -13.74 -16.50
C ALA A 23 11.00 -14.78 -15.40
N ASN A 24 12.27 -15.12 -15.20
CA ASN A 24 12.76 -15.84 -14.03
C ASN A 24 12.92 -14.90 -12.80
N ASP A 25 13.33 -15.45 -11.66
CA ASP A 25 13.43 -14.70 -10.39
C ASP A 25 14.42 -13.52 -10.44
N ASP A 26 15.52 -13.65 -11.17
CA ASP A 26 16.51 -12.57 -11.34
C ASP A 26 15.96 -11.49 -12.28
N GLU A 27 15.30 -11.91 -13.37
CA GLU A 27 14.64 -10.99 -14.31
C GLU A 27 13.48 -10.24 -13.65
N LEU A 28 12.73 -10.87 -12.75
CA LEU A 28 11.68 -10.19 -11.97
C LEU A 28 12.27 -9.09 -11.07
N GLN A 29 13.40 -9.36 -10.42
CA GLN A 29 14.11 -8.35 -9.65
C GLN A 29 14.64 -7.22 -10.53
N GLN A 30 15.21 -7.56 -11.69
CA GLN A 30 15.70 -6.55 -12.63
C GLN A 30 14.57 -5.65 -13.15
N ILE A 31 13.41 -6.23 -13.49
CA ILE A 31 12.22 -5.46 -13.90
C ILE A 31 11.79 -4.49 -12.79
N SER A 32 11.79 -4.95 -11.53
CA SER A 32 11.45 -4.10 -10.38
C SER A 32 12.43 -2.92 -10.23
N GLN A 33 13.73 -3.16 -10.42
CA GLN A 33 14.77 -2.13 -10.35
C GLN A 33 14.66 -1.14 -11.51
N ASP A 34 14.60 -1.63 -12.76
CA ASP A 34 14.57 -0.80 -13.97
C ASP A 34 13.34 0.11 -14.01
N MET A 35 12.22 -0.36 -13.47
CA MET A 35 10.97 0.41 -13.40
C MET A 35 10.81 1.20 -12.09
N GLY A 36 11.73 1.08 -11.14
CA GLY A 36 11.65 1.77 -9.84
C GLY A 36 10.44 1.37 -9.00
N LEU A 37 10.03 0.09 -9.03
CA LEU A 37 8.83 -0.39 -8.34
C LEU A 37 9.02 -0.55 -6.83
N ALA A 38 10.28 -0.67 -6.37
CA ALA A 38 10.62 -0.99 -4.99
C ALA A 38 9.94 -2.27 -4.45
N LEU A 39 9.66 -3.22 -5.33
CA LEU A 39 9.08 -4.53 -5.00
C LEU A 39 10.19 -5.57 -4.87
N ASN A 40 10.10 -6.43 -3.85
CA ASN A 40 10.99 -7.56 -3.68
C ASN A 40 10.61 -8.74 -4.61
N CYS A 41 11.45 -9.78 -4.64
CA CYS A 41 11.24 -10.93 -5.53
C CYS A 41 9.92 -11.66 -5.24
N ASP A 42 9.54 -11.83 -3.97
CA ASP A 42 8.31 -12.52 -3.59
C ASP A 42 7.06 -11.72 -3.97
N GLU A 43 7.09 -10.40 -3.78
CA GLU A 43 6.03 -9.49 -4.25
C GLU A 43 5.87 -9.56 -5.79
N MET A 44 6.99 -9.57 -6.52
CA MET A 44 6.98 -9.73 -7.98
C MET A 44 6.45 -11.11 -8.42
N LYS A 45 6.75 -12.17 -7.67
CA LYS A 45 6.20 -13.51 -7.91
C LYS A 45 4.69 -13.57 -7.69
N GLU A 46 4.17 -12.92 -6.65
CA GLU A 46 2.73 -12.83 -6.41
C GLU A 46 2.01 -12.09 -7.54
N ILE A 47 2.59 -10.99 -8.03
CA ILE A 47 2.09 -10.27 -9.20
C ILE A 47 2.14 -11.17 -10.44
N LYS A 48 3.25 -11.87 -10.69
CA LYS A 48 3.38 -12.84 -11.77
C LYS A 48 2.31 -13.93 -11.67
N ALA A 49 2.04 -14.47 -10.49
CA ALA A 49 1.02 -15.48 -10.26
C ALA A 49 -0.39 -14.94 -10.58
N TYR A 50 -0.68 -13.71 -10.18
CA TYR A 50 -1.93 -13.02 -10.55
C TYR A 50 -2.10 -12.88 -12.05
N PHE A 51 -1.08 -12.38 -12.75
CA PHE A 51 -1.14 -12.17 -14.20
C PHE A 51 -1.12 -13.49 -15.00
N SER A 52 -0.48 -14.53 -14.45
CA SER A 52 -0.53 -15.90 -14.98
C SER A 52 -1.96 -16.42 -15.00
N ARG A 53 -2.70 -16.26 -13.89
CA ARG A 53 -4.13 -16.63 -13.82
C ARG A 53 -5.01 -15.82 -14.79
N ARG A 54 -4.59 -14.61 -15.16
CA ARG A 54 -5.26 -13.76 -16.15
C ARG A 54 -4.83 -14.03 -17.58
N ASN A 55 -3.88 -14.96 -17.79
CA ASN A 55 -3.34 -15.33 -19.10
C ASN A 55 -2.86 -14.13 -19.93
N ARG A 56 -2.24 -13.13 -19.27
CA ARG A 56 -1.65 -11.96 -19.93
C ARG A 56 -0.57 -11.32 -19.08
N ASN A 57 0.35 -10.60 -19.73
CA ASN A 57 1.27 -9.71 -19.05
C ASN A 57 0.57 -8.41 -18.56
N PRO A 58 1.09 -7.76 -17.50
CA PRO A 58 0.64 -6.43 -17.09
C PRO A 58 1.09 -5.35 -18.09
N THR A 59 0.34 -4.27 -18.10
CA THR A 59 0.82 -2.99 -18.61
C THR A 59 1.76 -2.32 -17.61
N ASP A 60 2.57 -1.39 -18.09
CA ASP A 60 3.42 -0.52 -17.28
C ASP A 60 2.65 0.16 -16.13
N VAL A 61 1.47 0.73 -16.42
CA VAL A 61 0.64 1.42 -15.42
C VAL A 61 0.07 0.47 -14.36
N GLU A 62 -0.31 -0.75 -14.74
CA GLU A 62 -0.77 -1.76 -13.79
C GLU A 62 0.35 -2.16 -12.84
N LEU A 63 1.56 -2.36 -13.37
CA LEU A 63 2.70 -2.76 -12.56
C LEU A 63 3.20 -1.62 -11.64
N GLN A 64 3.19 -0.38 -12.13
CA GLN A 64 3.45 0.81 -11.31
C GLN A 64 2.41 0.98 -10.19
N THR A 65 1.15 0.64 -10.45
CA THR A 65 0.10 0.68 -9.43
C THR A 65 0.41 -0.25 -8.27
N PHE A 66 0.93 -1.45 -8.53
CA PHE A 66 1.43 -2.34 -7.48
C PHE A 66 2.61 -1.73 -6.74
N GLY A 67 3.61 -1.19 -7.46
CA GLY A 67 4.77 -0.54 -6.85
C GLY A 67 4.38 0.57 -5.85
N GLN A 68 3.40 1.40 -6.22
CA GLN A 68 2.88 2.45 -5.33
C GLN A 68 2.10 1.88 -4.14
N THR A 69 1.10 1.03 -4.42
CA THR A 69 0.15 0.57 -3.39
C THR A 69 0.75 -0.43 -2.40
N TRP A 70 1.80 -1.16 -2.79
CA TRP A 70 2.50 -2.14 -1.95
C TRP A 70 3.83 -1.61 -1.39
N SER A 71 4.13 -0.33 -1.65
CA SER A 71 5.24 0.37 -1.01
C SER A 71 5.11 0.37 0.51
N GLU A 72 6.23 0.49 1.22
CA GLU A 72 6.21 0.59 2.68
C GLU A 72 5.39 1.78 3.16
N HIS A 73 5.54 2.92 2.49
CA HIS A 73 4.84 4.14 2.86
C HIS A 73 3.32 4.01 2.74
N CYS A 74 2.81 3.27 1.75
CA CYS A 74 1.37 3.10 1.55
C CYS A 74 0.77 1.93 2.33
N TYR A 75 1.48 0.80 2.41
CA TYR A 75 0.93 -0.41 3.04
C TYR A 75 1.28 -0.52 4.53
N HIS A 76 2.34 0.15 4.98
CA HIS A 76 2.88 0.06 6.33
C HIS A 76 3.30 -1.36 6.72
N LYS A 77 4.15 -2.02 5.91
CA LYS A 77 4.54 -3.44 6.13
C LYS A 77 5.28 -3.60 7.44
N ILE A 78 6.15 -2.65 7.82
CA ILE A 78 6.89 -2.70 9.09
C ILE A 78 5.93 -2.58 10.29
N PHE A 79 4.99 -1.65 10.26
CA PHE A 79 4.03 -1.46 11.36
C PHE A 79 3.06 -2.62 11.53
N LYS A 80 2.82 -3.40 10.46
CA LYS A 80 1.99 -4.61 10.47
C LYS A 80 2.78 -5.89 10.73
N GLY A 81 4.09 -5.87 10.48
CA GLY A 81 4.95 -7.04 10.60
C GLY A 81 5.17 -7.48 12.05
N SER A 82 5.32 -8.79 12.24
CA SER A 82 5.68 -9.37 13.52
C SER A 82 7.20 -9.25 13.75
N ILE A 83 7.61 -8.95 14.98
CA ILE A 83 9.02 -8.95 15.39
C ILE A 83 9.28 -10.21 16.21
N VAL A 84 10.31 -10.96 15.83
CA VAL A 84 10.65 -12.26 16.41
C VAL A 84 12.10 -12.21 16.90
N ALA A 85 12.36 -12.79 18.08
CA ALA A 85 13.68 -12.92 18.65
C ALA A 85 14.52 -13.96 17.89
N PRO A 86 15.87 -13.97 18.05
CA PRO A 86 16.73 -14.95 17.39
C PRO A 86 16.41 -16.41 17.74
N ASP A 87 15.77 -16.68 18.88
CA ASP A 87 15.33 -18.01 19.30
C ASP A 87 13.97 -18.42 18.70
N GLY A 88 13.37 -17.56 17.87
CA GLY A 88 12.08 -17.78 17.24
C GLY A 88 10.87 -17.35 18.07
N SER A 89 11.06 -16.80 19.28
CA SER A 89 9.96 -16.31 20.10
C SER A 89 9.40 -14.98 19.58
N LEU A 90 8.06 -14.85 19.56
CA LEU A 90 7.37 -13.64 19.13
C LEU A 90 7.54 -12.53 20.18
N ILE A 91 8.10 -11.39 19.78
CA ILE A 91 8.26 -10.20 20.63
C ILE A 91 7.03 -9.31 20.53
N VAL A 92 6.58 -9.00 19.31
CA VAL A 92 5.39 -8.18 19.06
C VAL A 92 4.72 -8.58 17.75
N ASP A 93 3.38 -8.58 17.75
CA ASP A 93 2.56 -8.89 16.59
C ASP A 93 2.00 -7.61 15.95
N GLY A 94 2.84 -6.89 15.23
CA GLY A 94 2.52 -5.61 14.60
C GLY A 94 2.56 -4.44 15.58
N LEU A 95 3.48 -3.50 15.38
CA LEU A 95 3.66 -2.33 16.24
C LEU A 95 2.40 -1.47 16.38
N LEU A 96 1.71 -1.19 15.26
CA LEU A 96 0.48 -0.38 15.28
C LEU A 96 -0.63 -1.09 16.07
N LYS A 97 -0.77 -2.40 15.83
CA LYS A 97 -1.79 -3.24 16.45
C LYS A 97 -1.56 -3.31 17.96
N SER A 98 -0.36 -3.71 18.40
CA SER A 98 -0.06 -3.99 19.81
C SER A 98 0.07 -2.75 20.67
N TYR A 99 0.64 -1.66 20.17
CA TYR A 99 0.96 -0.51 21.04
C TYR A 99 -0.02 0.65 20.93
N ILE A 100 -0.73 0.78 19.81
CA ILE A 100 -1.62 1.92 19.56
C ILE A 100 -3.07 1.44 19.57
N VAL A 101 -3.43 0.51 18.67
CA VAL A 101 -4.81 0.05 18.51
C VAL A 101 -5.31 -0.70 19.75
N GLU A 102 -4.50 -1.60 20.31
CA GLU A 102 -4.86 -2.35 21.52
C GLU A 102 -5.06 -1.45 22.74
N ALA A 103 -4.21 -0.43 22.92
CA ALA A 103 -4.36 0.54 24.00
C ALA A 103 -5.68 1.33 23.87
N THR A 104 -5.99 1.83 22.66
CA THR A 104 -7.26 2.52 22.40
C THR A 104 -8.47 1.61 22.65
N LYS A 105 -8.41 0.35 22.19
CA LYS A 105 -9.48 -0.65 22.43
C LYS A 105 -9.65 -1.00 23.89
N THR A 106 -8.55 -1.08 24.65
CA THR A 106 -8.57 -1.40 26.08
C THR A 106 -9.20 -0.27 26.89
N LEU A 107 -8.85 0.98 26.56
CA LEU A 107 -9.44 2.15 27.21
C LEU A 107 -10.92 2.33 26.86
N ASN A 108 -11.30 2.02 25.62
CA ASN A 108 -12.69 2.04 25.12
C ASN A 108 -13.47 3.29 25.54
N LEU A 109 -12.87 4.46 25.34
CA LEU A 109 -13.45 5.72 25.82
C LEU A 109 -14.60 6.16 24.91
N PRO A 110 -15.77 6.50 25.46
CA PRO A 110 -16.97 6.79 24.67
C PRO A 110 -16.85 8.07 23.82
N TRP A 111 -15.94 8.96 24.18
CA TRP A 111 -15.66 10.18 23.42
C TRP A 111 -14.77 9.97 22.20
N CYS A 112 -14.24 8.75 21.96
CA CYS A 112 -13.53 8.41 20.72
C CYS A 112 -14.54 7.93 19.67
N PHE A 113 -15.00 8.82 18.79
CA PHE A 113 -16.06 8.50 17.82
C PHE A 113 -15.56 7.75 16.59
N SER A 114 -14.41 8.16 16.03
CA SER A 114 -13.80 7.47 14.89
C SER A 114 -12.30 7.41 15.10
N VAL A 115 -11.77 6.20 15.24
CA VAL A 115 -10.34 5.95 15.48
C VAL A 115 -9.91 4.77 14.62
N PHE A 116 -8.89 4.99 13.78
CA PHE A 116 -8.34 3.98 12.84
C PHE A 116 -9.29 3.53 11.72
N GLU A 117 -10.37 4.27 11.45
CA GLU A 117 -11.32 3.96 10.38
C GLU A 117 -11.20 4.91 9.17
N ASP A 118 -10.59 6.08 9.37
CA ASP A 118 -10.39 7.12 8.36
C ASP A 118 -8.98 7.74 8.49
N ASN A 119 -8.67 8.68 7.62
CA ASN A 119 -7.41 9.42 7.58
C ASN A 119 -7.23 10.38 8.76
N ALA A 120 -8.25 10.60 9.58
CA ALA A 120 -8.19 11.41 10.79
C ALA A 120 -8.94 10.72 11.92
N GLY A 121 -8.47 10.93 13.15
CA GLY A 121 -9.22 10.52 14.34
C GLY A 121 -10.21 11.61 14.74
N ILE A 122 -11.41 11.23 15.19
CA ILE A 122 -12.45 12.15 15.65
C ILE A 122 -12.79 11.86 17.11
N VAL A 123 -12.74 12.90 17.93
CA VAL A 123 -13.10 12.86 19.35
C VAL A 123 -14.24 13.85 19.64
N GLU A 124 -15.10 13.50 20.59
CA GLU A 124 -16.13 14.39 21.11
C GLU A 124 -15.48 15.65 21.69
N PHE A 125 -16.11 16.78 21.38
CA PHE A 125 -15.80 18.08 21.95
C PHE A 125 -17.09 18.72 22.48
N ASP A 126 -16.99 19.92 23.05
CA ASP A 126 -18.10 20.59 23.70
C ASP A 126 -19.34 20.76 22.80
N LYS A 127 -20.53 20.78 23.41
CA LYS A 127 -21.83 21.12 22.78
C LYS A 127 -22.16 20.33 21.51
N GLY A 128 -21.83 19.04 21.46
CA GLY A 128 -22.14 18.16 20.33
C GLY A 128 -21.27 18.42 19.09
N PHE A 129 -20.15 19.13 19.25
CA PHE A 129 -19.13 19.22 18.22
C PHE A 129 -18.11 18.09 18.38
N GLY A 130 -17.41 17.77 17.29
CA GLY A 130 -16.26 16.86 17.31
C GLY A 130 -15.04 17.56 16.73
N VAL A 131 -13.85 17.13 17.15
CA VAL A 131 -12.58 17.62 16.60
C VAL A 131 -11.92 16.49 15.81
N ALA A 132 -11.66 16.74 14.53
CA ALA A 132 -10.85 15.86 13.69
C ALA A 132 -9.37 16.21 13.86
N ILE A 133 -8.53 15.22 14.17
CA ILE A 133 -7.11 15.38 14.42
C ILE A 133 -6.34 14.45 13.49
N LYS A 134 -5.38 15.01 12.75
CA LYS A 134 -4.45 14.28 11.89
C LYS A 134 -3.07 14.94 11.99
N VAL A 135 -2.04 14.10 12.04
CA VAL A 135 -0.64 14.54 11.96
C VAL A 135 0.06 13.67 10.94
N GLU A 136 0.76 14.31 10.01
CA GLU A 136 1.59 13.65 9.00
C GLU A 136 2.97 14.29 8.97
N THR A 137 3.94 13.56 8.44
CA THR A 137 5.29 14.07 8.18
C THR A 137 5.53 14.10 6.67
N HIS A 138 6.41 15.01 6.24
CA HIS A 138 6.90 15.08 4.85
C HIS A 138 8.43 14.98 4.85
N ASN A 139 8.93 13.95 5.51
CA ASN A 139 10.35 13.61 5.48
C ASN A 139 10.63 12.75 4.23
N HIS A 140 11.84 12.86 3.69
CA HIS A 140 12.30 12.12 2.51
C HIS A 140 13.05 10.85 2.88
#